data_AF-A0A086XU60-F1
#
_entry.id   AF-A0A086XU60-F1
#
_cell.length_a   1.000
_cell.length_b   1.000
_cell.length_c   1.000
_cell.angle_alpha   90.00
_cell.angle_beta   90.00
_cell.angle_gamma   90.00
#
_symmetry.space_group_name_H-M   'P 1'
#
loop_
_entity.id
_entity.type
_entity.pdbx_description
1 polymer ?
#
loop_
_entity_poly.entity_id
_entity_poly.type
_entity_poly.pdbx_seq_one_letter_code
_entity_poly.pdbx_strand_id
1 'polypeptide(L)'
;MQIPGEQISYVRRIEPFDARALNVSMGVCMGEALDLPGISRIGDIYRLLPGTGAALPLPVRMQPGTPGPVIARDTALGSEGDRLIPAGRHLLMSQSGAEIAVLMIRHAASGRLLALPLAPVPPRTDFTLIASEERVDGGWMRDFLHVSRVVPEPRPAPLTLGPLTDAGTKVAPTAPQVLRRHGLARHR
;
A
#
# COMPACT_ATOMS: atom_id res chain seq x y z
N MET A 1 14.86 27.62 -17.02
CA MET A 1 15.20 26.28 -17.54
C MET A 1 15.06 25.30 -16.37
N GLN A 2 13.88 24.68 -16.25
CA GLN A 2 13.54 23.77 -15.17
C GLN A 2 14.03 22.39 -15.60
N ILE A 3 15.02 21.83 -14.91
CA ILE A 3 15.41 20.44 -15.13
C ILE A 3 14.18 19.62 -14.71
N PRO A 4 13.61 18.76 -15.58
CA PRO A 4 12.55 17.85 -15.16
C PRO A 4 13.18 16.97 -14.09
N GLY A 5 12.82 17.21 -12.82
CA GLY A 5 13.28 16.39 -11.72
C GLY A 5 12.79 14.98 -11.99
N GLU A 6 13.71 14.10 -12.37
CA GLU A 6 13.48 12.67 -12.43
C GLU A 6 12.93 12.26 -11.07
N GLN A 7 11.62 12.05 -11.04
CA GLN A 7 10.87 11.89 -9.81
C GLN A 7 11.11 10.45 -9.37
N ILE A 8 12.15 10.22 -8.58
CA ILE A 8 12.56 8.87 -8.20
C ILE A 8 11.46 8.28 -7.30
N SER A 9 10.60 7.45 -7.88
CA SER A 9 9.64 6.65 -7.13
C SER A 9 10.39 5.46 -6.54
N TYR A 10 10.51 5.42 -5.22
CA TYR A 10 11.15 4.30 -4.53
C TYR A 10 10.10 3.29 -4.10
N VAL A 11 10.33 2.01 -4.43
CA VAL A 11 9.58 0.89 -3.85
C VAL A 11 10.18 0.55 -2.49
N ARG A 12 9.31 0.46 -1.50
CA ARG A 12 9.63 0.09 -0.13
C ARG A 12 8.79 -1.11 0.27
N ARG A 13 9.19 -1.79 1.35
CA ARG A 13 8.41 -2.87 1.96
C ARG A 13 8.02 -2.50 3.38
N ILE A 14 6.75 -2.74 3.69
CA ILE A 14 6.18 -2.67 5.04
C ILE A 14 5.60 -4.05 5.39
N GLU A 15 5.36 -4.27 6.69
CA GLU A 15 4.88 -5.55 7.20
C GLU A 15 3.70 -5.35 8.16
N PRO A 16 2.53 -4.87 7.69
CA PRO A 16 1.35 -4.74 8.53
C PRO A 16 0.68 -6.09 8.81
N PHE A 17 -0.08 -6.13 9.90
CA PHE A 17 -1.05 -7.17 10.18
C PHE A 17 -2.42 -6.77 9.64
N ASP A 18 -3.30 -7.76 9.40
CA ASP A 18 -4.73 -7.47 9.40
C ASP A 18 -5.10 -6.93 10.79
N ALA A 19 -5.87 -5.85 10.87
CA ALA A 19 -6.21 -5.26 12.16
C ALA A 19 -6.95 -6.25 13.08
N ARG A 20 -7.66 -7.21 12.48
CA ARG A 20 -8.32 -8.34 13.16
C ARG A 20 -7.37 -9.37 13.78
N ALA A 21 -6.06 -9.23 13.58
CA ALA A 21 -5.08 -10.05 14.27
C ALA A 21 -4.77 -9.53 15.68
N LEU A 22 -5.05 -8.26 15.97
CA LEU A 22 -4.89 -7.64 17.28
C LEU A 22 -6.26 -7.52 17.94
N ASN A 23 -6.52 -8.30 18.98
CA ASN A 23 -7.82 -8.29 19.65
C ASN A 23 -7.70 -7.89 21.11
N VAL A 24 -8.77 -7.30 21.64
CA VAL A 24 -8.92 -7.02 23.06
C VAL A 24 -8.99 -8.35 23.80
N SER A 25 -7.94 -8.65 24.53
CA SER A 25 -7.81 -9.81 25.41
C SER A 25 -8.40 -9.56 26.80
N MET A 26 -8.43 -8.30 27.24
CA MET A 26 -9.05 -7.84 28.48
C MET A 26 -9.46 -6.38 28.34
N GLY A 27 -10.66 -6.03 28.82
CA GLY A 27 -11.19 -4.68 28.70
C GLY A 27 -12.70 -4.66 28.46
N VAL A 28 -13.22 -3.49 28.13
CA VAL A 28 -14.66 -3.28 27.88
C VAL A 28 -15.07 -3.86 26.53
N CYS A 29 -14.19 -3.78 25.52
CA CYS A 29 -14.44 -4.31 24.18
C CYS A 29 -13.88 -5.74 24.01
N MET A 30 -13.93 -6.59 25.04
CA MET A 30 -13.34 -7.94 24.99
C MET A 30 -13.74 -8.73 23.74
N GLY A 31 -12.74 -9.26 23.04
CA GLY A 31 -12.92 -10.04 21.80
C GLY A 31 -12.96 -9.19 20.53
N GLU A 32 -13.15 -7.88 20.62
CA GLU A 32 -13.14 -6.98 19.46
C GLU A 32 -11.72 -6.78 18.92
N ALA A 33 -11.63 -6.50 17.62
CA ALA A 33 -10.36 -6.20 16.95
C ALA A 33 -9.93 -4.75 17.23
N LEU A 34 -8.63 -4.47 17.03
CA LEU A 34 -8.13 -3.10 16.95
C LEU A 34 -8.78 -2.41 15.75
N ASP A 35 -9.43 -1.28 16.00
CA ASP A 35 -10.14 -0.51 14.97
C ASP A 35 -9.56 0.91 14.88
N LEU A 36 -10.23 1.81 14.17
CA LEU A 36 -9.85 3.20 14.08
C LEU A 36 -9.87 3.91 15.45
N PRO A 37 -9.14 5.03 15.57
CA PRO A 37 -9.34 6.00 16.66
C PRO A 37 -10.81 6.41 16.79
N GLY A 38 -11.25 6.65 18.03
CA GLY A 38 -12.65 6.94 18.35
C GLY A 38 -13.54 5.69 18.50
N ILE A 39 -13.18 4.59 17.83
CA ILE A 39 -13.85 3.28 17.99
C ILE A 39 -13.14 2.45 19.06
N SER A 40 -11.81 2.31 18.93
CA SER A 40 -10.99 1.61 19.93
C SER A 40 -10.99 2.33 21.28
N ARG A 41 -10.95 1.58 22.38
CA ARG A 41 -11.08 2.13 23.75
C ARG A 41 -9.75 2.18 24.47
N ILE A 42 -9.35 3.39 24.88
CA ILE A 42 -8.20 3.58 25.77
C ILE A 42 -8.43 2.79 27.06
N GLY A 43 -7.39 2.09 27.51
CA GLY A 43 -7.41 1.19 28.67
C GLY A 43 -7.60 -0.28 28.31
N ASP A 44 -8.14 -0.60 27.12
CA ASP A 44 -8.26 -2.00 26.69
C ASP A 44 -6.89 -2.61 26.37
N ILE A 45 -6.76 -3.92 26.62
CA ILE A 45 -5.52 -4.67 26.45
C ILE A 45 -5.60 -5.51 25.20
N TYR A 46 -4.81 -5.13 24.21
CA TYR A 46 -4.71 -5.81 22.92
C TYR A 46 -3.59 -6.84 22.93
N ARG A 47 -3.84 -7.95 22.23
CA ARG A 47 -2.87 -9.03 22.02
C ARG A 47 -2.92 -9.49 20.57
N LEU A 48 -1.74 -9.76 20.00
CA LEU A 48 -1.64 -10.44 18.71
C LEU A 48 -2.06 -11.90 18.89
N LEU A 49 -3.16 -12.28 18.25
CA LEU A 49 -3.73 -13.62 18.31
C LEU A 49 -2.78 -14.63 17.62
N PRO A 50 -2.52 -15.79 18.25
CA PRO A 50 -1.71 -16.83 17.63
C PRO A 50 -2.37 -17.37 16.35
N GLY A 51 -1.63 -17.40 15.24
CA GLY A 51 -2.07 -18.02 13.99
C GLY A 51 -3.03 -17.20 13.13
N THR A 52 -3.47 -16.02 13.56
CA THR A 52 -4.45 -15.17 12.84
C THR A 52 -3.82 -14.09 11.95
N GLY A 53 -2.61 -14.33 11.46
CA GLY A 53 -2.00 -13.51 10.43
C GLY A 53 -0.52 -13.27 10.67
N ALA A 54 0.32 -13.87 9.82
CA ALA A 54 1.68 -13.39 9.67
C ALA A 54 1.63 -11.95 9.15
N ALA A 55 2.63 -11.15 9.53
CA ALA A 55 2.79 -9.82 8.94
C ALA A 55 2.81 -9.95 7.41
N LEU A 56 2.01 -9.13 6.73
CA LEU A 56 1.81 -9.15 5.30
C LEU A 56 2.94 -8.36 4.64
N PRO A 57 3.90 -8.99 3.93
CA PRO A 57 4.93 -8.24 3.25
C PRO A 57 4.33 -7.49 2.08
N LEU A 58 4.18 -6.17 2.22
CA LEU A 58 3.56 -5.31 1.21
C LEU A 58 4.60 -4.40 0.56
N PRO A 59 4.87 -4.57 -0.74
CA PRO A 59 5.64 -3.62 -1.52
C PRO A 59 4.76 -2.40 -1.81
N VAL A 60 5.27 -1.22 -1.47
CA VAL A 60 4.57 0.05 -1.51
C VAL A 60 5.42 1.10 -2.19
N ARG A 61 4.79 1.97 -2.96
CA ARG A 61 5.43 3.07 -3.66
C ARG A 61 4.87 4.38 -3.12
N MET A 62 5.75 5.31 -2.83
CA MET A 62 5.39 6.67 -2.44
C MET A 62 5.43 7.53 -3.70
N GLN A 63 4.33 8.23 -3.99
CA GLN A 63 4.26 9.20 -5.09
C GLN A 63 4.15 10.61 -4.50
N PRO A 64 5.04 11.55 -4.86
CA PRO A 64 4.91 12.92 -4.40
C PRO A 64 3.56 13.52 -4.80
N GLY A 65 2.97 14.32 -3.92
CA GLY A 65 1.66 14.94 -4.15
C GLY A 65 0.47 13.99 -3.98
N THR A 66 0.68 12.73 -3.61
CA THR A 66 -0.40 11.81 -3.25
C THR A 66 -0.60 11.73 -1.72
N PRO A 67 -1.84 11.55 -1.24
CA PRO A 67 -2.15 11.57 0.20
C PRO A 67 -1.72 10.32 0.99
N GLY A 68 -1.13 9.32 0.30
CA GLY A 68 -0.84 8.00 0.84
C GLY A 68 0.00 7.13 -0.12
N PRO A 69 0.59 6.04 0.37
CA PRO A 69 1.27 5.07 -0.47
C PRO A 69 0.30 4.31 -1.38
N VAL A 70 0.83 3.76 -2.46
CA VAL A 70 0.11 2.80 -3.32
C VAL A 70 0.80 1.44 -3.29
N ILE A 71 0.06 0.37 -3.51
CA ILE A 71 0.62 -0.97 -3.71
C ILE A 71 1.51 -0.93 -4.97
N ALA A 72 2.75 -1.41 -4.85
CA ALA A 72 3.75 -1.30 -5.91
C ALA A 72 3.69 -2.43 -6.95
N ARG A 73 3.03 -3.55 -6.63
CA ARG A 73 2.78 -4.69 -7.52
C ARG A 73 1.69 -5.56 -6.92
N ASP A 74 1.10 -6.46 -7.69
CA ASP A 74 0.03 -7.34 -7.21
C ASP A 74 0.43 -8.15 -5.96
N THR A 75 -0.50 -8.23 -5.02
CA THR A 75 -0.35 -8.93 -3.74
C THR A 75 -1.65 -9.65 -3.38
N ALA A 76 -1.62 -10.46 -2.31
CA ALA A 76 -2.83 -11.04 -1.74
C ALA A 76 -3.80 -9.99 -1.14
N LEU A 77 -3.35 -8.75 -0.90
CA LEU A 77 -4.19 -7.68 -0.38
C LEU A 77 -4.95 -6.93 -1.50
N GLY A 78 -4.31 -6.76 -2.66
CA GLY A 78 -4.77 -5.90 -3.74
C GLY A 78 -3.78 -5.83 -4.91
N SER A 79 -4.16 -5.04 -5.92
CA SER A 79 -3.45 -4.91 -7.20
C SER A 79 -2.47 -3.73 -7.19
N GLU A 80 -1.54 -3.70 -8.15
CA GLU A 80 -0.70 -2.52 -8.36
C GLU A 80 -1.53 -1.23 -8.51
N GLY A 81 -1.10 -0.17 -7.81
CA GLY A 81 -1.76 1.14 -7.86
C GLY A 81 -2.89 1.32 -6.84
N ASP A 82 -3.32 0.25 -6.18
CA ASP A 82 -4.32 0.33 -5.12
C ASP A 82 -3.85 1.24 -3.98
N ARG A 83 -4.72 2.15 -3.53
CA ARG A 83 -4.39 3.16 -2.53
C ARG A 83 -4.44 2.61 -1.12
N LEU A 84 -3.44 2.98 -0.32
CA LEU A 84 -3.40 2.78 1.11
C LEU A 84 -3.61 4.13 1.80
N ILE A 85 -4.67 4.24 2.59
CA ILE A 85 -5.08 5.48 3.26
C ILE A 85 -4.69 5.39 4.73
N PRO A 86 -3.68 6.13 5.20
CA PRO A 86 -3.38 6.15 6.63
C PRO A 86 -4.56 6.79 7.38
N ALA A 87 -5.12 6.07 8.35
CA ALA A 87 -6.41 6.34 8.96
C ALA A 87 -6.33 6.68 10.45
N GLY A 88 -5.12 6.71 11.02
CA GLY A 88 -4.87 7.11 12.39
C GLY A 88 -3.69 6.39 13.01
N ARG A 89 -3.41 6.70 14.28
CA ARG A 89 -2.32 6.11 15.04
C ARG A 89 -2.81 5.73 16.42
N HIS A 90 -2.37 4.57 16.88
CA HIS A 90 -2.50 4.13 18.26
C HIS A 90 -1.15 4.08 18.93
N LEU A 91 -1.10 4.38 20.22
CA LEU A 91 0.04 4.13 21.08
C LEU A 91 -0.36 3.05 22.08
N LEU A 92 0.36 1.93 22.03
CA LEU A 92 0.17 0.82 22.95
C LEU A 92 1.37 0.70 23.89
N MET A 93 1.14 0.28 25.13
CA MET A 93 2.19 0.10 26.12
C MET A 93 2.14 -1.31 26.69
N SER A 94 3.26 -2.02 26.63
CA SER A 94 3.41 -3.33 27.27
C SER A 94 3.46 -3.24 28.79
N GLN A 95 3.30 -4.37 29.47
CA GLN A 95 3.43 -4.43 30.94
C GLN A 95 4.82 -4.02 31.46
N SER A 96 5.88 -4.12 30.63
CA SER A 96 7.22 -3.67 30.98
C SER A 96 7.45 -2.16 30.75
N GLY A 97 6.42 -1.42 30.34
CA GLY A 97 6.50 0.01 30.03
C GLY A 97 7.09 0.33 28.65
N ALA A 98 7.33 -0.68 27.80
CA ALA A 98 7.76 -0.42 26.42
C ALA A 98 6.56 0.00 25.57
N GLU A 99 6.69 1.14 24.89
CA GLU A 99 5.67 1.69 24.01
C GLU A 99 5.88 1.27 22.55
N ILE A 100 4.78 1.03 21.85
CA ILE A 100 4.74 0.78 20.42
C ILE A 100 3.67 1.67 19.78
N ALA A 101 4.07 2.40 18.75
CA ALA A 101 3.11 3.08 17.88
C ALA A 101 2.61 2.10 16.81
N VAL A 102 1.31 2.14 16.50
CA VAL A 102 0.68 1.36 15.45
C VAL A 102 -0.04 2.30 14.51
N LEU A 103 0.42 2.36 13.25
CA LEU A 103 -0.24 3.14 12.20
C LEU A 103 -1.39 2.31 11.62
N MET A 104 -2.60 2.87 11.68
CA MET A 104 -3.78 2.27 11.07
C MET A 104 -3.84 2.67 9.60
N ILE A 105 -4.03 1.69 8.72
CA ILE A 105 -4.06 1.88 7.27
C ILE A 105 -5.31 1.23 6.71
N ARG A 106 -6.12 1.99 5.97
CA ARG A 106 -7.26 1.47 5.23
C ARG A 106 -6.85 1.18 3.79
N HIS A 107 -7.04 -0.04 3.33
CA HIS A 107 -6.94 -0.36 1.90
C HIS A 107 -8.18 0.18 1.17
N ALA A 108 -8.00 1.12 0.24
CA ALA A 108 -9.11 1.85 -0.37
C ALA A 108 -10.06 0.96 -1.18
N ALA A 109 -9.54 0.01 -1.96
CA ALA A 109 -10.36 -0.81 -2.84
C ALA A 109 -11.23 -1.82 -2.09
N SER A 110 -10.72 -2.40 -1.00
CA SER A 110 -11.42 -3.44 -0.23
C SER A 110 -12.07 -2.94 1.07
N GLY A 111 -11.71 -1.73 1.52
CA GLY A 111 -12.08 -1.21 2.84
C GLY A 111 -11.37 -1.88 4.02
N ARG A 112 -10.55 -2.93 3.80
CA ARG A 112 -9.85 -3.67 4.86
C ARG A 112 -8.96 -2.74 5.69
N LEU A 113 -8.98 -2.95 7.00
CA LEU A 113 -8.14 -2.23 7.94
C LEU A 113 -6.90 -3.05 8.28
N LEU A 114 -5.75 -2.39 8.23
CA LEU A 114 -4.45 -2.94 8.51
C LEU A 114 -3.84 -2.19 9.69
N ALA A 115 -3.11 -2.92 10.52
CA ALA A 115 -2.31 -2.37 11.60
C ALA A 115 -0.84 -2.51 11.23
N LEU A 116 -0.11 -1.39 11.12
CA LEU A 116 1.33 -1.36 10.88
C LEU A 116 2.05 -0.94 12.15
N PRO A 117 2.58 -1.88 12.95
CA PRO A 117 3.41 -1.54 14.08
C PRO A 117 4.71 -0.88 13.63
N LEU A 118 5.12 0.16 14.35
CA LEU A 118 6.37 0.87 14.07
C LEU A 118 7.57 0.27 14.81
N ALA A 119 7.33 -0.73 15.64
CA ALA A 119 8.31 -1.58 16.29
C ALA A 119 7.80 -3.03 16.29
N PRO A 120 8.69 -4.04 16.45
CA PRO A 120 8.27 -5.44 16.52
C PRO A 120 7.23 -5.69 17.61
N VAL A 121 6.18 -6.44 17.27
CA VAL A 121 5.13 -6.87 18.22
C VAL A 121 5.27 -8.37 18.44
N PRO A 122 5.82 -8.81 19.57
CA PRO A 122 5.92 -10.23 19.86
C PRO A 122 4.52 -10.85 20.01
N PRO A 123 4.32 -12.09 19.54
CA PRO A 123 3.06 -12.79 19.74
C PRO A 123 2.82 -13.03 21.23
N ARG A 124 1.54 -13.06 21.64
CA ARG A 124 1.11 -13.33 23.03
C ARG A 124 1.57 -12.28 24.06
N THR A 125 2.10 -11.14 23.64
CA THR A 125 2.37 -10.02 24.53
C THR A 125 1.13 -9.13 24.64
N ASP A 126 0.84 -8.72 25.87
CA ASP A 126 -0.25 -7.81 26.19
C ASP A 126 0.21 -6.37 26.09
N PHE A 127 -0.58 -5.56 25.40
CA PHE A 127 -0.37 -4.13 25.29
C PHE A 127 -1.65 -3.36 25.61
N THR A 128 -1.58 -2.44 26.55
CA THR A 128 -2.67 -1.52 26.86
C THR A 128 -2.70 -0.41 25.83
N LEU A 129 -3.86 -0.11 25.26
CA LEU A 129 -4.06 1.09 24.44
C LEU A 129 -4.07 2.32 25.33
N ILE A 130 -3.07 3.20 25.17
CA ILE A 130 -2.89 4.37 26.03
C ILE A 130 -3.18 5.70 25.31
N ALA A 131 -3.11 5.74 23.98
CA ALA A 131 -3.51 6.89 23.19
C ALA A 131 -3.99 6.50 21.79
N SER A 132 -4.87 7.31 21.21
CA SER A 132 -5.40 7.16 19.86
C SER A 132 -5.55 8.52 19.19
N GLU A 133 -5.13 8.63 17.92
CA GLU A 133 -5.10 9.88 17.16
C GLU A 133 -5.65 9.64 15.74
N GLU A 134 -6.75 10.31 15.35
CA GLU A 134 -7.44 10.09 14.07
C GLU A 134 -6.58 10.39 12.83
N ARG A 135 -5.83 11.50 12.85
CA ARG A 135 -4.72 11.80 11.95
C ARG A 135 -4.19 13.17 12.35
N VAL A 136 -2.87 13.34 12.29
CA VAL A 136 -2.23 14.66 12.42
C VAL A 136 -1.50 14.95 11.12
N ASP A 137 -1.66 16.16 10.61
CA ASP A 137 -1.20 16.64 9.30
C ASP A 137 0.23 16.17 8.95
N GLY A 138 0.37 15.37 7.88
CA GLY A 138 1.66 14.95 7.31
C GLY A 138 2.56 14.04 8.18
N GLY A 139 2.29 13.90 9.49
CA GLY A 139 3.14 13.16 10.44
C GLY A 139 3.30 11.67 10.12
N TRP A 140 2.23 11.06 9.58
CA TRP A 140 2.21 9.65 9.17
C TRP A 140 3.32 9.28 8.17
N MET A 141 3.78 10.23 7.33
CA MET A 141 4.79 9.94 6.32
C MET A 141 6.15 9.69 6.96
N ARG A 142 6.46 10.37 8.08
CA ARG A 142 7.70 10.11 8.85
C ARG A 142 7.66 8.72 9.47
N ASP A 143 6.54 8.40 10.10
CA ASP A 143 6.30 7.10 10.73
C ASP A 143 6.43 5.96 9.70
N PHE A 144 5.83 6.13 8.53
CA PHE A 144 5.91 5.19 7.42
C PHE A 144 7.33 5.02 6.87
N LEU A 145 8.08 6.11 6.71
CA LEU A 145 9.46 6.06 6.22
C LEU A 145 10.41 5.42 7.23
N HIS A 146 10.16 5.56 8.53
CA HIS A 146 10.99 4.99 9.59
C HIS A 146 10.98 3.45 9.56
N VAL A 147 9.84 2.85 9.24
CA VAL A 147 9.60 1.40 9.39
C VAL A 147 9.68 0.64 8.08
N SER A 148 9.70 1.36 6.98
CA SER A 148 9.75 0.79 5.64
C SER A 148 11.20 0.58 5.20
N ARG A 149 11.48 -0.58 4.63
CA ARG A 149 12.80 -0.90 4.07
C ARG A 149 12.81 -0.66 2.58
N VAL A 150 13.89 -0.09 2.05
CA VAL A 150 14.08 0.04 0.60
C VAL A 150 14.23 -1.37 0.02
N VAL A 151 13.45 -1.66 -1.03
CA VAL A 151 13.59 -2.92 -1.77
C VAL A 151 14.12 -2.58 -3.15
N PRO A 152 15.20 -3.22 -3.62
CA PRO A 152 15.64 -3.03 -4.99
C PRO A 152 14.53 -3.45 -5.95
N GLU A 153 14.18 -2.59 -6.91
CA GLU A 153 13.22 -2.98 -7.93
C GLU A 153 13.74 -4.21 -8.69
N PRO A 154 12.88 -5.19 -9.00
CA PRO A 154 13.25 -6.24 -9.91
C PRO A 154 13.64 -5.58 -11.23
N ARG A 155 14.89 -5.79 -11.64
CA ARG A 155 15.42 -5.28 -12.91
C ARG A 155 14.44 -5.72 -14.01
N PRO A 156 13.94 -4.82 -14.88
CA PRO A 156 13.06 -5.23 -15.96
C PRO A 156 13.76 -6.35 -16.73
N ALA A 157 13.01 -7.43 -17.02
CA ALA A 157 13.55 -8.53 -17.79
C ALA A 157 14.18 -7.94 -19.07
N PRO A 158 15.42 -8.34 -19.43
CA PRO A 158 16.03 -7.83 -20.65
C PRO A 158 15.05 -8.11 -21.78
N LEU A 159 14.65 -7.04 -22.48
CA LEU A 159 13.86 -7.15 -23.70
C LEU A 159 14.60 -8.17 -24.57
N THR A 160 14.00 -9.36 -24.72
CA THR A 160 14.54 -10.37 -25.61
C THR A 160 14.35 -9.80 -27.00
N LEU A 161 15.37 -9.12 -27.51
CA LEU A 161 15.47 -8.77 -28.93
C LEU A 161 15.38 -10.10 -29.67
N GLY A 162 14.20 -10.36 -30.23
CA GLY A 162 14.03 -11.45 -31.18
C GLY A 162 15.09 -11.33 -32.27
N PRO A 163 15.53 -12.44 -32.87
CA PRO A 163 16.59 -12.41 -33.86
C PRO A 163 16.23 -11.39 -34.96
N LEU A 164 17.12 -10.41 -35.18
CA LEU A 164 17.11 -9.62 -36.41
C LEU A 164 17.33 -10.59 -37.57
N THR A 165 16.24 -11.02 -38.21
CA THR A 165 16.32 -11.62 -39.53
C THR A 165 16.70 -10.53 -40.52
N ASP A 166 17.98 -10.51 -40.84
CA ASP A 166 18.53 -9.78 -41.96
C ASP A 166 18.38 -10.66 -43.22
N ALA A 167 17.52 -10.26 -44.15
CA ALA A 167 17.49 -10.78 -45.51
C ALA A 167 16.77 -9.77 -46.41
N GLY A 168 17.55 -9.14 -47.28
CA GLY A 168 17.12 -8.04 -48.14
C GLY A 168 16.28 -8.44 -49.36
N THR A 169 15.95 -7.39 -50.10
CA THR A 169 15.63 -7.33 -51.55
C THR A 169 14.14 -7.29 -51.95
N LYS A 170 13.65 -6.05 -52.09
CA LYS A 170 12.98 -5.46 -53.28
C LYS A 170 11.99 -6.33 -54.06
N VAL A 171 10.69 -5.98 -54.00
CA VAL A 171 9.80 -5.76 -55.16
C VAL A 171 8.69 -4.77 -54.76
N ALA A 172 8.57 -3.65 -55.49
CA ALA A 172 7.40 -2.78 -55.44
C ALA A 172 6.27 -3.36 -56.31
N PRO A 173 5.00 -3.11 -55.97
CA PRO A 173 4.08 -2.69 -57.03
C PRO A 173 3.22 -1.48 -56.63
N THR A 174 3.32 -0.46 -57.48
CA THR A 174 2.22 0.16 -58.23
C THR A 174 0.90 0.42 -57.49
N ALA A 175 0.64 1.70 -57.23
CA ALA A 175 -0.66 2.24 -56.90
C ALA A 175 -1.70 2.02 -58.02
N PRO A 176 -2.98 1.93 -57.66
CA PRO A 176 -4.05 2.52 -58.44
C PRO A 176 -4.62 3.74 -57.70
N GLN A 177 -4.66 4.87 -58.42
CA GLN A 177 -5.60 5.96 -58.18
C GLN A 177 -7.05 5.47 -58.38
N VAL A 178 -8.02 6.38 -58.11
CA VAL A 178 -9.47 6.34 -58.44
C VAL A 178 -10.32 5.87 -57.24
N LEU A 179 -11.35 6.56 -56.73
CA LEU A 179 -12.11 7.74 -57.15
C LEU A 179 -12.84 8.33 -55.92
N ARG A 180 -13.06 9.65 -55.91
CA ARG A 180 -14.04 10.33 -55.04
C ARG A 180 -15.45 9.77 -55.26
N ARG A 181 -16.25 9.63 -54.19
CA ARG A 181 -17.68 9.92 -54.24
C ARG A 181 -18.17 10.61 -52.96
N HIS A 182 -18.75 11.78 -53.19
CA HIS A 182 -19.67 12.49 -52.30
C HIS A 182 -20.88 11.63 -51.96
N GLY A 183 -21.45 11.82 -50.76
CA GLY A 183 -22.74 11.27 -50.37
C GLY A 183 -23.31 11.95 -49.13
N LEU A 184 -24.08 13.02 -49.36
CA LEU A 184 -25.00 13.69 -48.44
C LEU A 184 -26.30 12.85 -48.30
N ALA A 185 -26.85 12.70 -47.08
CA ALA A 185 -28.30 12.56 -46.74
C ALA A 185 -28.39 12.32 -45.21
N ARG A 186 -29.01 13.16 -44.36
CA ARG A 186 -30.42 13.57 -44.15
C ARG A 186 -31.43 12.43 -43.85
N HIS A 187 -32.19 12.67 -42.77
CA HIS A 187 -33.37 11.99 -42.21
C HIS A 187 -33.08 10.75 -41.36
N ARG A 188 -33.61 10.59 -40.14
CA ARG A 188 -34.84 11.11 -39.52
C ARG A 188 -34.60 11.79 -38.17
#